data_AF-A0A840YSU7-F1
#
_entry.id   AF-A0A840YSU7-F1
#
_cell.length_a   1.000
_cell.length_b   1.000
_cell.length_c   1.000
_cell.angle_alpha   90.00
_cell.angle_beta   90.00
_cell.angle_gamma   90.00
#
_symmetry.space_group_name_H-M   'P 1'
#
loop_
_entity.id
_entity.type
_entity.pdbx_description
1 polymer ?
#
loop_
_entity_poly.entity_id
_entity_poly.type
_entity_poly.pdbx_seq_one_letter_code
_entity_poly.pdbx_strand_id
1 'polypeptide(L)'
;MNAPFGRRLPQCPCCRSPLLGWPAETRLRSCNACYRPIIRIPSIRHAGVSHLRSLLDLGYTIYGVLTLVLVATFALSDMSALRFVKLFSVLLFIVGSVLIVEGYLSIRTKVGFSRRKVLRSQAAYWAGVGRFAAGVLALCLMLVGLGI
;
A
#
# COMPACT_ATOMS: atom_id res chain seq x y z
N MET A 1 -32.65 13.47 16.63
CA MET A 1 -33.04 12.18 16.02
C MET A 1 -32.03 11.88 14.93
N ASN A 2 -31.08 10.98 15.19
CA ASN A 2 -29.85 10.86 14.39
C ASN A 2 -29.97 9.65 13.47
N ALA A 3 -30.10 9.89 12.16
CA ALA A 3 -30.09 8.83 11.15
C ALA A 3 -28.69 8.18 11.09
N PRO A 4 -28.55 6.84 11.28
CA PRO A 4 -27.26 6.21 11.11
C PRO A 4 -26.99 6.00 9.62
N PHE A 5 -25.95 6.66 9.13
CA PHE A 5 -25.19 6.41 7.90
C PHE A 5 -25.63 5.19 7.09
N GLY A 6 -26.18 5.45 5.90
CA GLY A 6 -26.53 4.45 4.89
C GLY A 6 -25.35 3.55 4.53
N ARG A 7 -25.21 2.43 5.25
CA ARG A 7 -24.42 1.30 4.79
C ARG A 7 -25.18 0.70 3.62
N ARG A 8 -24.64 0.83 2.39
CA ARG A 8 -25.16 0.05 1.26
C ARG A 8 -25.21 -1.41 1.70
N LEU A 9 -26.40 -2.00 1.71
CA LEU A 9 -26.54 -3.41 2.03
C LEU A 9 -25.65 -4.20 1.07
N PRO A 10 -24.91 -5.21 1.57
CA PRO A 10 -24.13 -6.07 0.70
C PRO A 10 -25.07 -6.69 -0.35
N GLN A 11 -24.69 -6.59 -1.62
CA GLN A 11 -25.46 -7.14 -2.74
C GLN A 11 -24.95 -8.54 -3.09
N CYS A 12 -25.84 -9.41 -3.54
CA CYS A 12 -25.43 -10.69 -4.11
C CYS A 12 -24.58 -10.47 -5.37
N PRO A 13 -23.40 -11.10 -5.52
CA PRO A 13 -22.55 -10.94 -6.70
C PRO A 13 -23.19 -11.51 -7.98
N CYS A 14 -24.14 -12.44 -7.86
CA CYS A 14 -24.80 -13.07 -9.01
C CYS A 14 -26.04 -12.30 -9.48
N CYS A 15 -26.95 -11.94 -8.57
CA CYS A 15 -28.26 -11.36 -8.93
C CYS A 15 -28.46 -9.92 -8.44
N ARG A 16 -27.46 -9.32 -7.79
CA ARG A 16 -27.47 -7.95 -7.23
C ARG A 16 -28.60 -7.65 -6.23
N SER A 17 -29.37 -8.65 -5.82
CA SER A 17 -30.38 -8.49 -4.77
C SER A 17 -29.74 -8.09 -3.44
N PRO A 18 -30.41 -7.23 -2.65
CA PRO A 18 -29.91 -6.81 -1.35
C PRO A 18 -29.95 -7.98 -0.36
N LEU A 19 -28.82 -8.26 0.31
CA LEU A 19 -28.76 -9.26 1.37
C LEU A 19 -29.24 -8.61 2.68
N LEU A 20 -30.53 -8.78 3.01
CA LEU A 20 -31.09 -8.35 4.30
C LEU A 20 -30.74 -9.35 5.42
N GLY A 21 -30.21 -8.82 6.54
CA GLY A 21 -30.07 -9.54 7.81
C GLY A 21 -29.11 -10.74 7.77
N TRP A 22 -27.80 -10.50 7.88
CA TRP A 22 -26.80 -11.56 8.05
C TRP A 22 -26.58 -11.83 9.55
N PRO A 23 -27.11 -12.92 10.14
CA PRO A 23 -26.86 -13.27 11.54
C PRO A 23 -25.37 -13.62 11.73
N ALA A 24 -24.76 -13.17 12.83
CA ALA A 24 -23.31 -13.24 13.03
C ALA A 24 -22.76 -14.68 13.06
N GLU A 25 -23.62 -15.65 13.35
CA GLU A 25 -23.26 -17.04 13.62
C GLU A 25 -23.22 -17.97 12.40
N THR A 26 -23.73 -17.58 11.23
CA THR A 26 -23.68 -18.45 10.03
C THR A 26 -22.66 -17.95 8.99
N ARG A 27 -21.71 -18.84 8.62
CA ARG A 27 -20.68 -18.58 7.59
C ARG A 27 -21.17 -18.81 6.15
N LEU A 28 -22.17 -19.67 5.99
CA LEU A 28 -22.83 -19.96 4.72
C LEU A 28 -24.25 -19.42 4.77
N ARG A 29 -24.65 -18.68 3.73
CA ARG A 29 -26.05 -18.36 3.47
C ARG A 29 -26.34 -18.45 1.99
N SER A 30 -27.48 -19.01 1.62
CA SER A 30 -27.99 -18.92 0.25
C SER A 30 -28.59 -17.53 0.00
N CYS A 31 -28.49 -17.05 -1.23
CA CYS A 31 -29.21 -15.85 -1.64
C CYS A 31 -30.71 -16.15 -1.75
N ASN A 32 -31.57 -15.32 -1.17
CA ASN A 32 -33.03 -15.51 -1.24
C ASN A 32 -33.61 -15.38 -2.66
N ALA A 33 -32.92 -14.69 -3.58
CA ALA A 33 -33.39 -14.48 -4.95
C ALA A 33 -32.91 -15.56 -5.93
N CYS A 34 -31.66 -16.02 -5.81
CA CYS A 34 -31.06 -16.96 -6.77
C CYS A 34 -30.66 -18.30 -6.16
N TYR A 35 -30.98 -18.54 -4.88
CA TYR A 35 -30.69 -19.76 -4.10
C TYR A 35 -29.21 -20.21 -4.11
N ARG A 36 -28.28 -19.41 -4.64
CA ARG A 36 -26.85 -19.76 -4.64
C ARG A 36 -26.21 -19.57 -3.26
N PRO A 37 -25.34 -20.50 -2.82
CA PRO A 37 -24.59 -20.37 -1.58
C PRO A 37 -23.56 -19.23 -1.70
N ILE A 38 -23.56 -18.35 -0.70
CA ILE A 38 -22.59 -17.27 -0.53
C ILE A 38 -21.85 -17.56 0.76
N ILE A 39 -20.51 -17.61 0.64
CA ILE A 39 -19.62 -17.81 1.79
C ILE A 39 -19.14 -16.43 2.22
N ARG A 40 -19.38 -16.09 3.50
CA ARG A 40 -18.76 -14.91 4.09
C ARG A 40 -17.34 -15.29 4.46
N ILE A 41 -16.40 -14.90 3.60
CA ILE A 41 -14.98 -14.98 3.94
C ILE A 41 -14.76 -13.87 4.98
N PRO A 42 -14.45 -14.19 6.25
CA PRO A 42 -14.04 -13.15 7.18
C PRO A 42 -12.86 -12.45 6.54
N SER A 43 -12.95 -11.14 6.35
CA SER A 43 -11.78 -10.38 5.93
C SER A 43 -10.76 -10.56 7.03
N ILE A 44 -9.74 -11.40 6.77
CA ILE A 44 -8.70 -11.72 7.74
C ILE A 44 -7.84 -10.47 7.88
N ARG A 45 -8.35 -9.51 8.63
CA ARG A 45 -7.73 -8.23 8.93
C ARG A 45 -6.70 -8.53 10.00
N HIS A 46 -5.55 -9.03 9.59
CA HIS A 46 -4.43 -9.29 10.50
C HIS A 46 -4.05 -7.95 11.15
N ALA A 47 -4.20 -7.83 12.47
CA ALA A 47 -3.84 -6.63 13.22
C ALA A 47 -2.36 -6.21 13.01
N GLY A 48 -1.49 -7.18 12.70
CA GLY A 48 -0.09 -6.91 12.33
C GLY A 48 0.07 -6.10 11.04
N VAL A 49 -0.79 -6.29 10.04
CA VAL A 49 -0.68 -5.59 8.74
C VAL A 49 -0.98 -4.10 8.87
N SER A 50 -1.88 -3.71 9.79
CA SER A 50 -2.09 -2.28 10.09
C SER A 50 -0.87 -1.62 10.72
N HIS A 51 -0.15 -2.35 11.58
CA HIS A 51 1.02 -1.82 12.29
C HIS A 51 2.22 -1.68 11.34
N LEU A 52 2.47 -2.68 10.49
CA LEU A 52 3.48 -2.63 9.43
C LEU A 52 3.27 -1.44 8.49
N ARG A 53 2.01 -1.18 8.11
CA ARG A 53 1.68 -0.07 7.22
C ARG A 53 1.92 1.30 7.87
N SER A 54 1.65 1.42 9.17
CA SER A 54 1.94 2.63 9.94
C SER A 54 3.44 2.88 10.06
N LEU A 55 4.24 1.83 10.26
CA LEU A 55 5.70 1.94 10.32
C LEU A 55 6.30 2.35 8.97
N LEU A 56 5.77 1.81 7.86
CA LEU A 56 6.20 2.22 6.53
C LEU A 56 5.87 3.66 6.22
N ASP A 57 4.65 4.10 6.52
CA ASP A 57 4.20 5.49 6.32
C ASP A 57 5.08 6.46 7.11
N LEU A 58 5.44 6.09 8.35
CA LEU A 58 6.39 6.82 9.17
C LEU A 58 7.78 6.85 8.53
N GLY A 59 8.27 5.71 8.02
CA GLY A 59 9.55 5.62 7.33
C GLY A 59 9.65 6.51 6.09
N TYR A 60 8.61 6.53 5.25
CA TYR A 60 8.56 7.44 4.10
C TYR A 60 8.51 8.91 4.50
N THR A 61 7.80 9.23 5.57
CA THR A 61 7.75 10.60 6.11
C THR A 61 9.12 11.04 6.61
N ILE A 62 9.80 10.19 7.39
CA ILE A 62 11.17 10.44 7.87
C ILE A 62 12.11 10.64 6.70
N TYR A 63 12.05 9.79 5.67
CA TYR A 63 12.87 9.96 4.47
C TYR A 63 12.64 11.29 3.75
N GLY A 64 11.37 11.68 3.58
CA GLY A 64 11.03 12.95 2.94
C GLY A 64 11.61 14.14 3.70
N VAL A 65 11.50 14.12 5.03
CA VAL A 65 12.10 15.13 5.91
C VAL A 65 13.62 15.12 5.80
N LEU A 66 14.26 13.95 5.86
CA LEU A 66 15.72 13.81 5.74
C LEU A 66 16.24 14.32 4.39
N THR A 67 15.50 14.04 3.32
CA THR A 67 15.83 14.51 1.96
C THR A 67 15.73 16.02 1.86
N LEU A 68 14.67 16.63 2.41
CA LEU A 68 14.52 18.09 2.45
C LEU A 68 15.64 18.74 3.25
N VAL A 69 15.98 18.19 4.41
CA VAL A 69 17.11 18.68 5.22
C VAL A 69 18.41 18.58 4.43
N LEU A 70 18.66 17.44 3.76
CA LEU A 70 19.88 17.26 2.97
C LEU A 70 19.98 18.27 1.82
N VAL A 71 18.88 18.51 1.11
CA VAL A 71 18.81 19.52 0.03
C VAL A 71 19.01 20.93 0.59
N ALA A 72 18.39 21.25 1.73
CA ALA A 72 18.57 22.54 2.39
C ALA A 72 20.02 22.75 2.86
N THR A 73 20.65 21.72 3.44
CA THR A 73 22.07 21.80 3.84
C THR A 73 23.00 21.96 2.65
N PHE A 74 22.69 21.33 1.52
CA PHE A 74 23.47 21.52 0.28
C PHE A 74 23.30 22.93 -0.29
N ALA A 75 22.07 23.49 -0.24
CA ALA A 75 21.81 24.84 -0.72
C ALA A 75 22.42 25.93 0.17
N LEU A 76 22.55 25.67 1.48
CA LEU A 76 23.00 26.65 2.49
C LEU A 76 24.47 26.49 2.89
N SER A 77 25.13 25.36 2.57
CA SER A 77 26.53 25.09 2.94
C SER A 77 27.39 24.80 1.71
N ASP A 78 28.67 25.16 1.80
CA ASP A 78 29.74 24.77 0.87
C ASP A 78 30.11 23.27 1.01
N MET A 79 29.10 22.39 0.97
CA MET A 79 29.34 20.96 0.92
C MET A 79 29.82 20.56 -0.47
N SER A 80 30.93 19.83 -0.53
CA SER A 80 31.41 19.25 -1.78
C SER A 80 30.36 18.31 -2.36
N ALA A 81 30.09 18.44 -3.67
CA ALA A 81 29.09 17.66 -4.40
C ALA A 81 29.27 16.14 -4.19
N LEU A 82 30.52 15.67 -4.05
CA LEU A 82 30.85 14.28 -3.76
C LEU A 82 30.28 13.78 -2.42
N ARG A 83 30.35 14.60 -1.35
CA ARG A 83 29.77 14.22 -0.05
C ARG A 83 28.24 14.17 -0.11
N PHE A 84 27.63 15.12 -0.81
CA PHE A 84 26.19 15.15 -1.00
C PHE A 84 25.69 13.90 -1.74
N VAL A 85 26.33 13.57 -2.88
CA VAL A 85 25.98 12.38 -3.68
C VAL A 85 26.12 11.09 -2.85
N LYS A 86 27.15 10.99 -2.00
CA LYS A 86 27.35 9.82 -1.14
C LYS A 86 26.24 9.66 -0.09
N LEU A 87 25.86 10.74 0.59
CA LEU A 87 24.75 10.75 1.55
C LEU A 87 23.40 10.45 0.87
N PHE A 88 23.14 11.09 -0.27
CA PHE A 88 21.93 10.89 -1.03
C PHE A 88 21.80 9.45 -1.55
N SER A 89 22.91 8.83 -1.96
CA SER A 89 22.95 7.44 -2.40
C SER A 89 22.57 6.46 -1.29
N VAL A 90 23.01 6.69 -0.05
CA VAL A 90 22.61 5.86 1.10
C VAL A 90 21.11 6.01 1.38
N LEU A 91 20.58 7.23 1.32
CA LEU A 91 19.14 7.49 1.45
C LEU A 91 18.32 6.75 0.38
N LEU A 92 18.76 6.83 -0.88
CA LEU A 92 18.13 6.14 -2.00
C LEU A 92 18.16 4.62 -1.84
N PHE A 93 19.24 4.06 -1.30
CA PHE A 93 19.35 2.62 -1.04
C PHE A 93 18.29 2.14 -0.04
N ILE A 94 18.14 2.84 1.07
CA ILE A 94 17.17 2.50 2.13
C ILE A 94 15.76 2.51 1.56
N VAL A 95 15.38 3.59 0.87
CA VAL A 95 14.04 3.73 0.32
C VAL A 95 13.79 2.80 -0.86
N GLY A 96 14.76 2.65 -1.77
CA GLY A 96 14.69 1.73 -2.90
C GLY A 96 14.43 0.30 -2.46
N SER A 97 15.09 -0.16 -1.39
CA SER A 97 14.90 -1.50 -0.82
C SER A 97 13.47 -1.70 -0.31
N VAL A 98 12.93 -0.71 0.42
CA VAL A 98 11.55 -0.75 0.92
C VAL A 98 10.53 -0.74 -0.24
N LEU A 99 10.75 0.08 -1.27
CA LEU A 99 9.92 0.14 -2.47
C LEU A 99 9.89 -1.20 -3.24
N ILE A 100 11.02 -1.88 -3.34
CA ILE A 100 11.12 -3.20 -3.99
C ILE A 100 10.31 -4.23 -3.21
N VAL A 101 10.46 -4.28 -1.89
CA VAL A 101 9.76 -5.24 -1.03
C VAL A 101 8.24 -4.99 -1.09
N GLU A 102 7.80 -3.74 -0.95
CA GLU A 102 6.38 -3.37 -1.07
C GLU A 102 5.81 -3.63 -2.47
N GLY A 103 6.58 -3.30 -3.51
CA GLY A 103 6.22 -3.55 -4.90
C GLY A 103 6.04 -5.05 -5.16
N TYR A 104 6.99 -5.87 -4.69
CA TYR A 104 6.95 -7.32 -4.80
C TYR A 104 5.75 -7.93 -4.06
N LEU A 105 5.51 -7.49 -2.82
CA LEU A 105 4.33 -7.88 -2.03
C LEU A 105 3.02 -7.51 -2.73
N SER A 106 2.94 -6.31 -3.31
CA SER A 106 1.76 -5.85 -4.07
C SER A 106 1.53 -6.67 -5.35
N ILE A 107 2.60 -7.02 -6.06
CA ILE A 107 2.57 -7.84 -7.28
C ILE A 107 2.13 -9.27 -6.95
N ARG A 108 2.71 -9.88 -5.91
CA ARG A 108 2.43 -11.26 -5.49
C ARG A 108 1.02 -11.44 -4.95
N THR A 109 0.56 -10.51 -4.12
CA THR A 109 -0.74 -10.67 -3.45
C THR A 109 -1.90 -10.30 -4.38
N LYS A 110 -1.71 -9.43 -5.39
CA LYS A 110 -2.82 -8.87 -6.22
C LYS A 110 -3.97 -8.31 -5.38
N VAL A 111 -3.74 -7.98 -4.11
CA VAL A 111 -4.74 -7.43 -3.19
C VAL A 111 -4.46 -5.96 -2.94
N GLY A 112 -5.17 -5.10 -3.66
CA GLY A 112 -5.14 -3.66 -3.45
C GLY A 112 -5.94 -3.24 -2.22
N PHE A 113 -5.26 -2.94 -1.13
CA PHE A 113 -5.88 -2.30 0.02
C PHE A 113 -5.82 -0.77 -0.13
N SER A 114 -6.70 -0.18 -0.95
CA SER A 114 -6.88 1.27 -0.98
C SER A 114 -7.91 1.71 0.05
N ARG A 115 -7.41 2.40 1.09
CA ARG A 115 -8.00 3.16 2.23
C ARG A 115 -9.38 2.84 2.85
N ARG A 116 -10.26 2.03 2.27
CA ARG A 116 -11.51 1.53 2.91
C ARG A 116 -12.25 0.46 2.08
N LYS A 117 -11.71 0.00 0.95
CA LYS A 117 -12.31 -1.06 0.13
C LYS A 117 -11.22 -2.01 -0.40
N VAL A 118 -11.42 -3.31 -0.19
CA VAL A 118 -10.62 -4.36 -0.84
C VAL A 118 -11.13 -4.46 -2.28
N LEU A 119 -10.61 -3.62 -3.17
CA LEU A 119 -10.84 -3.80 -4.61
C LEU A 119 -9.69 -4.62 -5.18
N ARG A 120 -10.03 -5.82 -5.65
CA ARG A 120 -9.19 -6.68 -6.47
C ARG A 120 -9.16 -6.10 -7.88
N SER A 121 -8.46 -4.99 -8.08
CA SER A 121 -8.41 -4.29 -9.37
C SER A 121 -6.99 -4.28 -9.96
N GLN A 122 -6.90 -4.32 -11.29
CA GLN A 122 -5.65 -4.15 -12.05
C GLN A 122 -4.87 -2.89 -11.63
N ALA A 123 -5.55 -1.85 -11.15
CA ALA A 123 -4.92 -0.64 -10.63
C ALA A 123 -3.97 -0.91 -9.45
N ALA A 124 -4.27 -1.91 -8.60
CA ALA A 124 -3.39 -2.30 -7.50
C ALA A 124 -2.11 -3.01 -7.98
N TYR A 125 -2.21 -3.75 -9.08
CA TYR A 125 -1.07 -4.37 -9.72
C TYR A 125 -0.16 -3.32 -10.37
N TRP A 126 -0.73 -2.40 -11.15
CA TRP A 126 0.04 -1.31 -11.79
C TRP A 126 0.71 -0.37 -10.78
N ALA A 127 0.03 -0.06 -9.67
CA ALA A 127 0.66 0.70 -8.58
C ALA A 127 1.83 -0.06 -7.92
N GLY A 128 1.73 -1.39 -7.81
CA GLY A 128 2.82 -2.24 -7.32
C GLY A 128 4.01 -2.32 -8.28
N VAL A 129 3.74 -2.46 -9.57
CA VAL A 129 4.77 -2.44 -10.63
C VAL A 129 5.50 -1.10 -10.66
N GLY A 130 4.77 0.02 -10.56
CA GLY A 130 5.38 1.35 -10.51
C GLY A 130 6.32 1.51 -9.32
N ARG A 131 5.93 1.03 -8.13
CA ARG A 131 6.79 1.04 -6.94
C ARG A 131 8.03 0.17 -7.11
N PHE A 132 7.88 -1.02 -7.68
CA PHE A 132 9.01 -1.91 -7.96
C PHE A 132 9.99 -1.27 -8.94
N ALA A 133 9.50 -0.72 -10.05
CA ALA A 133 10.33 -0.04 -11.05
C ALA A 133 11.06 1.17 -10.45
N ALA A 134 10.37 1.98 -9.64
CA ALA A 134 10.98 3.11 -8.93
C ALA A 134 12.08 2.65 -7.96
N GLY A 135 11.88 1.55 -7.23
CA GLY A 135 12.90 0.99 -6.34
C GLY A 135 14.12 0.44 -7.08
N VAL A 136 13.93 -0.20 -8.24
CA VAL A 136 15.03 -0.64 -9.11
C VAL A 136 15.81 0.55 -9.64
N LEU A 137 15.12 1.62 -10.07
CA LEU A 137 15.75 2.83 -10.58
C LEU A 137 16.56 3.54 -9.48
N ALA A 138 16.05 3.56 -8.24
CA ALA A 138 16.79 4.06 -7.08
C ALA A 138 18.07 3.25 -6.79
N LEU A 139 18.04 1.91 -6.94
CA LEU A 139 19.25 1.09 -6.84
C LEU A 139 20.26 1.40 -7.95
N CYS A 140 19.81 1.57 -9.19
CA CYS A 140 20.69 1.95 -10.30
C CYS A 140 21.36 3.31 -10.03
N LEU A 141 20.60 4.31 -9.56
CA LEU A 141 21.14 5.62 -9.19
C LEU A 141 22.13 5.53 -8.03
N MET A 142 21.88 4.67 -7.04
CA MET A 142 22.80 4.44 -5.94
C MET A 142 24.13 3.82 -6.42
N LEU A 143 24.09 2.85 -7.35
CA LEU A 143 25.30 2.27 -7.94
C LEU A 143 26.11 3.32 -8.70
N VAL A 144 25.45 4.20 -9.44
CA VAL A 144 26.11 5.33 -10.12
C VAL A 144 26.76 6.26 -9.09
N GLY A 145 26.04 6.63 -8.03
CA GLY A 145 26.59 7.49 -6.97
C GLY A 145 27.69 6.86 -6.13
N LEU A 146 27.80 5.52 -6.11
CA LEU A 146 28.89 4.80 -5.46
C LEU A 146 30.15 4.68 -6.34
N GLY A 147 29.97 4.73 -7.66
CA GLY A 147 31.04 4.65 -8.65
C GLY A 147 31.71 5.99 -8.97
N ILE A 148 31.22 7.09 -8.39
CA ILE A 148 31.75 8.45 -8.49
C ILE A 148 32.52 8.78 -7.20
#